data_AF-A0AB33X0H4-F1
#
_entry.id   AF-A0AB33X0H4-F1
#
_cell.length_a   1.000
_cell.length_b   1.000
_cell.length_c   1.000
_cell.angle_alpha   90.00
_cell.angle_beta   90.00
_cell.angle_gamma   90.00
#
_symmetry.space_group_name_H-M   'P 1'
#
loop_
_entity.id
_entity.type
_entity.pdbx_description
1 polymer ?
#
loop_
_entity_poly.entity_id
_entity_poly.type
_entity_poly.pdbx_seq_one_letter_code
_entity_poly.pdbx_strand_id
1 'polypeptide(L)'
;MHECPVLECREPAPLLKESQPSRLRESRIEGLSNRQDFFELLRRIERAQPDAPRLGVVKDRSHERLSITQPADLAFASREVVTVEQAPPQVMIKARHFGLFAPYGPLPIHVTEHARNEAIARRNQAFEQFVSIMSQRFAVLHYRAWAQLNSMVGHDHDDQRNPFLQRLWQAVGVAPGGADNPHVRRLRAAYGGAYLPARRSLHQLQKILAAYFNVPIRITQRHAQWIEDGRQHHSQRLGALGKTRIGSRFFDAQYGAHIQIGPLPAGQYQQYQRGSARLQALVGICHDFMSHQLVLDISLLVTTESVMAMTLGHQRLSRDGWLKPKSGIYQQRVYQCAT
;
A
#
# COMPACT_ATOMS: atom_id res chain seq x y z
N MET A 1 30.56 -49.56 -39.38
CA MET A 1 31.21 -48.36 -38.82
C MET A 1 30.14 -47.57 -38.11
N HIS A 2 30.09 -47.73 -36.79
CA HIS A 2 29.17 -47.06 -35.89
C HIS A 2 29.81 -45.76 -35.43
N GLU A 3 29.13 -44.63 -35.60
CA GLU A 3 29.50 -43.37 -34.96
C GLU A 3 28.39 -42.95 -33.97
N CYS A 4 28.61 -43.27 -32.69
CA CYS A 4 28.41 -42.35 -31.56
C CYS A 4 29.70 -41.49 -31.46
N PRO A 5 29.76 -40.29 -30.82
CA PRO A 5 29.03 -39.79 -29.64
C PRO A 5 28.58 -38.31 -29.84
N VAL A 6 28.00 -37.51 -28.92
CA VAL A 6 28.32 -37.16 -27.53
C VAL A 6 27.03 -36.61 -26.89
N LEU A 7 26.61 -37.24 -25.79
CA LEU A 7 25.58 -36.71 -24.89
C LEU A 7 26.23 -35.70 -23.94
N GLU A 8 25.86 -34.43 -24.05
CA GLU A 8 26.17 -33.43 -23.03
C GLU A 8 25.38 -33.73 -21.75
N CYS A 9 26.11 -34.02 -20.68
CA CYS A 9 25.59 -34.14 -19.32
C CYS A 9 24.96 -32.80 -18.89
N ARG A 10 23.63 -32.72 -18.89
CA ARG A 10 22.90 -31.67 -18.18
C ARG A 10 23.09 -31.84 -16.68
N GLU A 11 23.67 -30.82 -16.04
CA GLU A 11 23.75 -30.71 -14.59
C GLU A 11 22.37 -30.90 -13.95
N PRO A 12 22.24 -31.67 -12.86
CA PRO A 12 20.97 -31.85 -12.18
C PRO A 12 20.54 -30.52 -11.55
N ALA A 13 19.29 -30.13 -11.81
CA ALA A 13 18.64 -28.97 -11.21
C ALA A 13 18.84 -28.97 -9.68
N PRO A 14 19.16 -27.81 -9.07
CA PRO A 14 19.40 -27.77 -7.64
C PRO A 14 18.13 -28.18 -6.89
N LEU A 15 18.26 -29.25 -6.12
CA LEU A 15 17.25 -29.77 -5.20
C LEU A 15 16.70 -28.61 -4.37
N LEU A 16 15.37 -28.45 -4.41
CA LEU A 16 14.62 -27.54 -3.55
C LEU A 16 15.10 -27.75 -2.11
N LYS A 17 15.77 -26.73 -1.55
CA LYS A 17 16.07 -26.68 -0.12
C LYS A 17 14.77 -26.89 0.63
N GLU A 18 14.65 -28.02 1.32
CA GLU A 18 13.63 -28.24 2.33
C GLU A 18 13.73 -27.09 3.33
N SER A 19 12.78 -26.15 3.23
CA SER A 19 12.62 -25.09 4.21
C SER A 19 12.34 -25.75 5.55
N GLN A 20 13.19 -25.48 6.53
CA GLN A 20 13.09 -25.95 7.91
C GLN A 20 11.62 -25.98 8.37
N PRO A 21 11.10 -27.10 8.90
CA PRO A 21 9.74 -27.13 9.40
C PRO A 21 9.60 -26.14 10.56
N SER A 22 8.83 -25.09 10.27
CA SER A 22 8.44 -23.97 11.13
C SER A 22 8.14 -24.43 12.57
N ARG A 23 8.87 -23.88 13.55
CA ARG A 23 8.65 -24.02 15.00
C ARG A 23 7.24 -23.61 15.49
N LEU A 24 6.36 -23.14 14.60
CA LEU A 24 5.02 -22.61 14.90
C LEU A 24 3.87 -23.62 14.68
N ARG A 25 4.13 -24.83 14.16
CA ARG A 25 3.05 -25.81 13.89
C ARG A 25 2.41 -26.41 15.16
N GLU A 26 3.05 -26.26 16.31
CA GLU A 26 2.67 -26.96 17.55
C GLU A 26 2.13 -26.04 18.65
N SER A 27 2.21 -24.71 18.49
CA SER A 27 1.69 -23.78 19.48
C SER A 27 0.16 -23.68 19.39
N ARG A 28 -0.53 -23.88 20.52
CA ARG A 28 -1.96 -23.56 20.64
C ARG A 28 -2.17 -22.08 20.33
N ILE A 29 -3.19 -21.79 19.55
CA ILE A 29 -3.59 -20.44 19.20
C ILE A 29 -4.35 -19.85 20.39
N GLU A 30 -3.80 -18.79 20.97
CA GLU A 30 -4.42 -18.11 22.10
C GLU A 30 -5.70 -17.36 21.68
N GLY A 31 -6.70 -17.38 22.58
CA GLY A 31 -7.92 -16.58 22.40
C GLY A 31 -8.92 -17.12 21.38
N LEU A 32 -8.85 -18.40 20.99
CA LEU A 32 -9.94 -19.09 20.29
C LEU A 32 -11.04 -19.48 21.29
N SER A 33 -12.29 -19.15 20.98
CA SER A 33 -13.43 -19.45 21.84
C SER A 33 -14.70 -19.70 21.02
N ASN A 34 -15.57 -20.57 21.50
CA ASN A 34 -16.90 -20.78 20.92
C ASN A 34 -17.89 -19.61 21.12
N ARG A 35 -17.46 -18.54 21.81
CA ARG A 35 -18.20 -17.28 21.92
C ARG A 35 -18.01 -16.36 20.71
N GLN A 36 -17.05 -16.69 19.84
CA GLN A 36 -16.76 -15.91 18.63
C GLN A 36 -17.64 -16.36 17.47
N ASP A 37 -17.94 -15.42 16.59
CA ASP A 37 -18.57 -15.71 15.30
C ASP A 37 -17.64 -16.53 14.42
N PHE A 38 -18.21 -17.30 13.50
CA PHE A 38 -17.43 -18.21 12.65
C PHE A 38 -16.34 -17.48 11.84
N PHE A 39 -16.64 -16.29 11.31
CA PHE A 39 -15.68 -15.51 10.53
C PHE A 39 -14.53 -14.94 11.37
N GLU A 40 -14.81 -14.42 12.56
CA GLU A 40 -13.76 -13.91 13.46
C GLU A 40 -12.85 -15.04 13.93
N LEU A 41 -13.42 -16.23 14.17
CA LEU A 41 -12.65 -17.40 14.53
C LEU A 41 -11.68 -17.83 13.43
N LEU A 42 -12.16 -17.91 12.18
CA LEU A 42 -11.29 -18.23 11.03
C LEU A 42 -10.26 -17.14 10.77
N ARG A 43 -10.62 -15.86 10.94
CA ARG A 43 -9.68 -14.72 10.85
C ARG A 43 -8.54 -14.84 11.85
N ARG A 44 -8.83 -15.24 13.09
CA ARG A 44 -7.80 -15.48 14.13
C ARG A 44 -6.90 -16.65 13.79
N ILE A 45 -7.47 -17.74 13.27
CA ILE A 45 -6.70 -18.92 12.84
C ILE A 45 -5.76 -18.54 11.70
N GLU A 46 -6.27 -17.80 10.70
CA GLU A 46 -5.46 -17.31 9.59
C GLU A 46 -4.34 -16.40 10.09
N ARG A 47 -4.65 -15.41 10.95
CA ARG A 47 -3.66 -14.48 11.52
C ARG A 47 -2.58 -15.17 12.36
N ALA A 48 -2.91 -16.26 13.05
CA ALA A 48 -1.96 -17.02 13.85
C ALA A 48 -0.96 -17.83 12.99
N GLN A 49 -1.22 -17.97 11.69
CA GLN A 49 -0.40 -18.74 10.76
C GLN A 49 0.03 -17.89 9.55
N PRO A 50 0.87 -16.86 9.74
CA PRO A 50 1.28 -15.94 8.67
C PRO A 50 2.07 -16.63 7.55
N ASP A 51 2.77 -17.73 7.85
CA ASP A 51 3.55 -18.50 6.85
C ASP A 51 2.65 -19.38 5.96
N ALA A 52 1.39 -19.60 6.37
CA ALA A 52 0.47 -20.46 5.64
C ALA A 52 -0.23 -19.67 4.52
N PRO A 53 -0.59 -20.31 3.39
CA PRO A 53 -1.42 -19.67 2.40
C PRO A 53 -2.79 -19.32 3.01
N ARG A 54 -3.33 -18.17 2.60
CA ARG A 54 -4.67 -17.72 2.99
C ARG A 54 -5.73 -18.77 2.74
N LEU A 55 -6.74 -18.79 3.63
CA LEU A 55 -7.81 -19.77 3.59
C LEU A 55 -8.59 -19.68 2.27
N GLY A 56 -8.77 -20.81 1.62
CA GLY A 56 -9.53 -20.96 0.38
C GLY A 56 -8.80 -20.56 -0.89
N VAL A 57 -7.50 -20.25 -0.87
CA VAL A 57 -6.69 -19.96 -2.08
C VAL A 57 -6.30 -21.25 -2.81
N VAL A 58 -5.91 -21.15 -4.09
CA VAL A 58 -5.38 -22.29 -4.86
C VAL A 58 -4.13 -22.84 -4.16
N LYS A 59 -4.10 -24.16 -3.93
CA LYS A 59 -3.10 -24.88 -3.10
C LYS A 59 -3.19 -24.64 -1.59
N ASP A 60 -4.30 -24.08 -1.10
CA ASP A 60 -4.52 -24.04 0.34
C ASP A 60 -4.69 -25.47 0.91
N ARG A 61 -3.72 -25.88 1.73
CA ARG A 61 -3.73 -27.14 2.49
C ARG A 61 -4.48 -27.00 3.81
N SER A 62 -5.56 -26.22 3.84
CA SER A 62 -6.32 -25.96 5.07
C SER A 62 -6.90 -27.22 5.69
N HIS A 63 -7.24 -28.24 4.91
CA HIS A 63 -7.71 -29.53 5.44
C HIS A 63 -6.70 -30.24 6.38
N GLU A 64 -5.40 -29.99 6.20
CA GLU A 64 -4.35 -30.52 7.10
C GLU A 64 -4.31 -29.77 8.46
N ARG A 65 -4.77 -28.51 8.49
CA ARG A 65 -4.67 -27.60 9.64
C ARG A 65 -6.01 -27.31 10.33
N LEU A 66 -7.10 -27.57 9.63
CA LEU A 66 -8.45 -27.16 10.00
C LEU A 66 -9.41 -28.31 9.68
N SER A 67 -10.22 -28.69 10.66
CA SER A 67 -11.38 -29.55 10.46
C SER A 67 -12.62 -28.76 10.84
N ILE A 68 -13.56 -28.60 9.90
CA ILE A 68 -14.86 -27.97 10.17
C ILE A 68 -15.91 -29.03 10.00
N THR A 69 -16.68 -29.26 11.06
CA THR A 69 -17.76 -30.25 11.06
C THR A 69 -19.06 -29.60 11.49
N GLN A 70 -20.17 -30.09 10.94
CA GLN A 70 -21.51 -29.68 11.38
C GLN A 70 -22.09 -30.80 12.25
N PRO A 71 -22.41 -30.54 13.53
CA PRO A 71 -23.09 -31.54 14.35
C PRO A 71 -24.52 -31.77 13.83
N ALA A 72 -24.95 -33.02 13.78
CA ALA A 72 -26.33 -33.36 13.43
C ALA A 72 -27.23 -33.09 14.64
N ASP A 73 -27.85 -31.92 14.65
CA ASP A 73 -28.73 -31.47 15.72
C ASP A 73 -30.01 -30.88 15.12
N LEU A 74 -31.13 -31.01 15.82
CA LEU A 74 -32.42 -30.45 15.39
C LEU A 74 -32.76 -29.16 16.14
N ALA A 75 -32.01 -28.86 17.21
CA ALA A 75 -32.21 -27.65 17.98
C ALA A 75 -31.78 -26.41 17.17
N PHE A 76 -32.50 -25.31 17.36
CA PHE A 76 -32.05 -24.00 16.90
C PHE A 76 -30.70 -23.66 17.53
N ALA A 77 -29.79 -23.13 16.72
CA ALA A 77 -28.45 -22.81 17.17
C ALA A 77 -28.48 -21.55 18.06
N SER A 78 -28.22 -21.70 19.37
CA SER A 78 -28.02 -20.55 20.24
C SER A 78 -26.75 -19.75 19.90
N ARG A 79 -25.80 -20.41 19.21
CA ARG A 79 -24.55 -19.84 18.69
C ARG A 79 -24.12 -20.56 17.42
N GLU A 80 -23.41 -19.86 16.55
CA GLU A 80 -22.87 -20.42 15.31
C GLU A 80 -21.80 -21.48 15.57
N VAL A 81 -20.84 -21.18 16.46
CA VAL A 81 -19.76 -22.08 16.84
C VAL A 81 -20.14 -22.82 18.12
N VAL A 82 -20.15 -24.15 18.06
CA VAL A 82 -20.53 -25.02 19.18
C VAL A 82 -19.31 -25.31 20.05
N THR A 83 -18.27 -25.85 19.43
CA THR A 83 -17.01 -26.21 20.10
C THR A 83 -15.82 -25.86 19.21
N VAL A 84 -14.71 -25.56 19.88
CA VAL A 84 -13.41 -25.31 19.26
C VAL A 84 -12.41 -26.12 20.07
N GLU A 85 -11.85 -27.13 19.44
CA GLU A 85 -10.86 -28.02 20.04
C GLU A 85 -9.55 -27.85 19.28
N GLN A 86 -8.45 -27.68 20.03
CA GLN A 86 -7.12 -27.52 19.44
C GLN A 86 -6.31 -28.78 19.72
N ALA A 87 -6.09 -29.58 18.67
CA ALA A 87 -5.26 -30.77 18.69
C ALA A 87 -4.13 -30.58 17.66
N PRO A 88 -3.04 -29.86 18.00
CA PRO A 88 -1.99 -29.52 17.06
C PRO A 88 -1.51 -30.75 16.27
N PRO A 89 -1.34 -30.64 14.94
CA PRO A 89 -1.36 -29.41 14.13
C PRO A 89 -2.75 -28.94 13.67
N GLN A 90 -3.84 -29.62 14.07
CA GLN A 90 -5.20 -29.37 13.57
C GLN A 90 -6.08 -28.62 14.59
N VAL A 91 -6.86 -27.66 14.10
CA VAL A 91 -7.94 -27.02 14.86
C VAL A 91 -9.27 -27.62 14.40
N MET A 92 -10.02 -28.21 15.32
CA MET A 92 -11.32 -28.80 15.08
C MET A 92 -12.42 -27.84 15.50
N ILE A 93 -13.31 -27.51 14.58
CA ILE A 93 -14.43 -26.58 14.80
C ILE A 93 -15.71 -27.33 14.52
N LYS A 94 -16.62 -27.34 15.50
CA LYS A 94 -18.02 -27.72 15.26
C LYS A 94 -18.84 -26.46 15.09
N ALA A 95 -19.36 -26.22 13.89
CA ALA A 95 -20.16 -25.05 13.57
C ALA A 95 -21.51 -25.47 12.99
N ARG A 96 -22.58 -24.78 13.37
CA ARG A 96 -23.94 -25.01 12.85
C ARG A 96 -24.28 -24.12 11.65
N HIS A 97 -23.47 -23.08 11.41
CA HIS A 97 -23.69 -22.07 10.37
C HIS A 97 -23.58 -22.65 8.95
N PHE A 98 -22.63 -23.57 8.70
CA PHE A 98 -22.35 -24.08 7.35
C PHE A 98 -22.37 -25.61 7.31
N GLY A 99 -23.32 -26.18 6.58
CA GLY A 99 -23.39 -27.63 6.37
C GLY A 99 -24.69 -28.10 5.71
N LEU A 100 -24.97 -29.39 5.83
CA LEU A 100 -26.05 -30.07 5.12
C LEU A 100 -27.20 -30.53 6.02
N PHE A 101 -27.00 -30.61 7.34
CA PHE A 101 -28.02 -31.02 8.31
C PHE A 101 -28.98 -29.91 8.70
N ALA A 102 -30.20 -30.29 9.08
CA ALA A 102 -31.22 -29.42 9.64
C ALA A 102 -30.70 -28.69 10.91
N PRO A 103 -31.30 -27.55 11.32
CA PRO A 103 -32.41 -26.84 10.66
C PRO A 103 -31.99 -25.97 9.48
N TYR A 104 -30.69 -25.74 9.26
CA TYR A 104 -30.18 -24.77 8.26
C TYR A 104 -29.69 -25.40 6.95
N GLY A 105 -29.54 -26.72 6.90
CA GLY A 105 -29.04 -27.44 5.74
C GLY A 105 -30.15 -28.01 4.84
N PRO A 106 -29.84 -28.27 3.56
CA PRO A 106 -30.81 -28.75 2.57
C PRO A 106 -31.19 -30.24 2.70
N LEU A 107 -30.50 -31.04 3.51
CA LEU A 107 -30.86 -32.46 3.61
C LEU A 107 -32.21 -32.64 4.31
N PRO A 108 -33.00 -33.64 3.91
CA PRO A 108 -34.23 -33.98 4.59
C PRO A 108 -34.01 -34.23 6.09
N ILE A 109 -35.01 -33.85 6.90
CA ILE A 109 -34.95 -33.96 8.36
C ILE A 109 -34.61 -35.40 8.82
N HIS A 110 -35.18 -36.41 8.17
CA HIS A 110 -34.93 -37.82 8.52
C HIS A 110 -33.45 -38.22 8.40
N VAL A 111 -32.68 -37.60 7.49
CA VAL A 111 -31.24 -37.85 7.36
C VAL A 111 -30.48 -37.24 8.54
N THR A 112 -30.92 -36.08 9.02
CA THR A 112 -30.36 -35.43 10.21
C THR A 112 -30.67 -36.24 11.47
N GLU A 113 -31.90 -36.77 11.59
CA GLU A 113 -32.28 -37.67 12.69
C GLU A 113 -31.44 -38.95 12.69
N HIS A 114 -31.21 -39.55 11.52
CA HIS A 114 -30.35 -40.71 11.38
C HIS A 114 -28.92 -40.41 11.85
N ALA A 115 -28.32 -39.33 11.33
CA ALA A 115 -26.98 -38.87 11.72
C ALA A 115 -26.85 -38.64 13.22
N ARG A 116 -27.85 -37.97 13.82
CA ARG A 116 -27.92 -37.68 15.25
C ARG A 116 -28.03 -38.97 16.08
N ASN A 117 -28.85 -39.92 15.65
CA ASN A 117 -28.99 -41.21 16.32
C ASN A 117 -27.70 -42.04 16.25
N GLU A 118 -26.97 -42.01 15.13
CA GLU A 118 -25.66 -42.66 15.04
C GLU A 118 -24.64 -42.02 15.97
N ALA A 119 -24.59 -40.69 16.00
CA ALA A 119 -23.65 -39.95 16.84
C ALA A 119 -23.91 -40.15 18.34
N ILE A 120 -25.18 -40.15 18.78
CA ILE A 120 -25.55 -40.25 20.20
C ILE A 120 -25.66 -41.71 20.65
N ALA A 121 -26.49 -42.53 19.97
CA ALA A 121 -26.80 -43.88 20.44
C ALA A 121 -25.71 -44.88 20.10
N ARG A 122 -25.14 -44.79 18.90
CA ARG A 122 -24.07 -45.71 18.42
C ARG A 122 -22.67 -45.18 18.67
N ARG A 123 -22.54 -43.94 19.17
CA ARG A 123 -21.25 -43.24 19.36
C ARG A 123 -20.39 -43.23 18.08
N ASN A 124 -21.04 -43.22 16.92
CA ASN A 124 -20.38 -43.23 15.62
C ASN A 124 -20.54 -41.88 14.93
N GLN A 125 -19.44 -41.16 14.73
CA GLN A 125 -19.41 -39.86 14.06
C GLN A 125 -19.08 -39.97 12.56
N ALA A 126 -18.95 -41.17 12.01
CA ALA A 126 -18.51 -41.37 10.63
C ALA A 126 -19.39 -40.66 9.61
N PHE A 127 -20.72 -40.69 9.79
CA PHE A 127 -21.64 -40.04 8.86
C PHE A 127 -21.54 -38.51 8.92
N GLU A 128 -21.46 -37.92 10.12
CA GLU A 128 -21.23 -36.47 10.29
C GLU A 128 -19.90 -36.04 9.66
N GLN A 129 -18.84 -36.81 9.88
CA GLN A 129 -17.51 -36.54 9.32
C GLN A 129 -17.49 -36.67 7.80
N PHE A 130 -18.13 -37.70 7.25
CA PHE A 130 -18.25 -37.91 5.80
C PHE A 130 -18.96 -36.73 5.12
N VAL A 131 -20.09 -36.30 5.67
CA VAL A 131 -20.81 -35.11 5.18
C VAL A 131 -19.94 -33.85 5.31
N SER A 132 -19.16 -33.75 6.40
CA SER A 132 -18.29 -32.62 6.65
C SER A 132 -17.12 -32.51 5.67
N ILE A 133 -16.61 -33.63 5.12
CA ILE A 133 -15.59 -33.60 4.04
C ILE A 133 -16.09 -32.79 2.84
N MET A 134 -17.38 -32.92 2.52
CA MET A 134 -18.00 -32.19 1.41
C MET A 134 -18.25 -30.73 1.76
N SER A 135 -18.77 -30.44 2.96
CA SER A 135 -19.17 -29.07 3.36
C SER A 135 -18.00 -28.18 3.79
N GLN A 136 -16.94 -28.75 4.36
CA GLN A 136 -15.80 -28.01 4.92
C GLN A 136 -15.17 -27.05 3.90
N ARG A 137 -14.93 -27.52 2.68
CA ARG A 137 -14.32 -26.69 1.63
C ARG A 137 -15.20 -25.49 1.28
N PHE A 138 -16.52 -25.69 1.23
CA PHE A 138 -17.46 -24.62 0.97
C PHE A 138 -17.52 -23.61 2.12
N ALA A 139 -17.44 -24.07 3.39
CA ALA A 139 -17.37 -23.19 4.55
C ALA A 139 -16.13 -22.28 4.49
N VAL A 140 -14.97 -22.84 4.11
CA VAL A 140 -13.74 -22.09 3.90
C VAL A 140 -13.87 -21.09 2.75
N LEU A 141 -14.50 -21.48 1.63
CA LEU A 141 -14.75 -20.58 0.50
C LEU A 141 -15.74 -19.46 0.85
N HIS A 142 -16.72 -19.74 1.71
CA HIS A 142 -17.65 -18.74 2.21
C HIS A 142 -16.91 -17.68 3.04
N TYR A 143 -16.04 -18.11 3.96
CA TYR A 143 -15.14 -17.21 4.67
C TYR A 143 -14.24 -16.41 3.72
N ARG A 144 -13.67 -17.05 2.69
CA ARG A 144 -12.84 -16.35 1.69
C ARG A 144 -13.63 -15.26 0.96
N ALA A 145 -14.87 -15.53 0.55
CA ALA A 145 -15.72 -14.56 -0.11
C ALA A 145 -15.99 -13.35 0.82
N TRP A 146 -16.29 -13.61 2.09
CA TRP A 146 -16.44 -12.57 3.11
C TRP A 146 -15.14 -11.77 3.33
N ALA A 147 -14.00 -12.45 3.49
CA ALA A 147 -12.70 -11.82 3.73
C ALA A 147 -12.25 -10.93 2.56
N GLN A 148 -12.61 -11.28 1.32
CA GLN A 148 -12.29 -10.46 0.14
C GLN A 148 -13.07 -9.15 0.06
N LEU A 149 -14.27 -9.10 0.64
CA LEU A 149 -15.09 -7.89 0.71
C LEU A 149 -14.66 -6.96 1.85
N ASN A 150 -13.97 -7.49 2.87
CA ASN A 150 -13.54 -6.74 4.04
C ASN A 150 -12.08 -6.33 3.94
N SER A 151 -11.82 -5.06 3.61
CA SER A 151 -10.46 -4.51 3.48
C SER A 151 -9.60 -4.69 4.74
N MET A 152 -10.22 -4.61 5.92
CA MET A 152 -9.56 -4.77 7.22
C MET A 152 -8.92 -6.15 7.38
N VAL A 153 -9.55 -7.22 6.91
CA VAL A 153 -9.00 -8.59 6.99
C VAL A 153 -7.73 -8.70 6.15
N GLY A 154 -7.66 -7.97 5.04
CA GLY A 154 -6.48 -7.91 4.20
C GLY A 154 -5.25 -7.31 4.90
N HIS A 155 -5.43 -6.49 5.95
CA HIS A 155 -4.36 -5.85 6.72
C HIS A 155 -3.79 -6.71 7.85
N ASP A 156 -4.48 -7.79 8.23
CA ASP A 156 -4.03 -8.66 9.33
C ASP A 156 -2.84 -9.56 8.96
N HIS A 157 -2.53 -9.67 7.66
CA HIS A 157 -1.34 -10.37 7.17
C HIS A 157 -0.26 -9.36 6.83
N ASP A 158 0.97 -9.67 7.25
CA ASP A 158 2.19 -8.90 6.91
C ASP A 158 2.65 -9.15 5.46
N ASP A 159 1.82 -9.82 4.67
CA ASP A 159 2.01 -9.86 3.24
C ASP A 159 1.92 -8.43 2.70
N GLN A 160 2.97 -7.98 2.02
CA GLN A 160 3.02 -6.78 1.15
C GLN A 160 2.00 -6.85 -0.02
N ARG A 161 1.00 -7.73 0.08
CA ARG A 161 0.05 -8.14 -0.94
C ARG A 161 -1.39 -8.10 -0.44
N ASN A 162 -1.74 -7.12 0.40
CA ASN A 162 -3.16 -6.82 0.60
C ASN A 162 -3.79 -6.52 -0.78
N PRO A 163 -4.70 -7.37 -1.30
CA PRO A 163 -5.20 -7.22 -2.67
C PRO A 163 -5.99 -5.92 -2.87
N PHE A 164 -6.63 -5.41 -1.81
CA PHE A 164 -7.33 -4.13 -1.86
C PHE A 164 -6.33 -2.98 -2.01
N LEU A 165 -5.29 -2.93 -1.18
CA LEU A 165 -4.24 -1.91 -1.28
C LEU A 165 -3.51 -1.97 -2.61
N GLN A 166 -3.21 -3.16 -3.12
CA GLN A 166 -2.59 -3.31 -4.44
C GLN A 166 -3.43 -2.70 -5.55
N ARG A 167 -4.75 -2.93 -5.56
CA ARG A 167 -5.66 -2.32 -6.53
C ARG A 167 -5.75 -0.80 -6.36
N LEU A 168 -5.78 -0.31 -5.11
CA LEU A 168 -5.75 1.12 -4.82
C LEU A 168 -4.46 1.76 -5.34
N TRP A 169 -3.31 1.13 -5.09
CA TRP A 169 -2.01 1.58 -5.58
C TRP A 169 -1.98 1.60 -7.11
N GLN A 170 -2.47 0.55 -7.77
CA GLN A 170 -2.60 0.51 -9.23
C GLN A 170 -3.47 1.67 -9.75
N ALA A 171 -4.59 1.97 -9.10
CA ALA A 171 -5.47 3.09 -9.48
C ALA A 171 -4.78 4.45 -9.38
N VAL A 172 -3.82 4.60 -8.47
CA VAL A 172 -3.02 5.83 -8.29
C VAL A 172 -1.73 5.79 -9.12
N GLY A 173 -1.53 4.75 -9.94
CA GLY A 173 -0.33 4.60 -10.78
C GLY A 173 0.92 4.22 -9.98
N VAL A 174 0.77 3.52 -8.85
CA VAL A 174 1.87 2.88 -8.12
C VAL A 174 1.92 1.41 -8.53
N ALA A 175 2.85 1.08 -9.42
CA ALA A 175 3.09 -0.29 -9.84
C ALA A 175 4.25 -0.92 -9.04
N PRO A 176 4.16 -2.22 -8.69
CA PRO A 176 5.30 -2.94 -8.13
C PRO A 176 6.41 -3.04 -9.19
N GLY A 177 7.63 -2.62 -8.84
CA GLY A 177 8.79 -2.67 -9.73
C GLY A 177 8.99 -1.46 -10.67
N GLY A 178 8.17 -0.41 -10.57
CA GLY A 178 8.39 0.83 -11.33
C GLY A 178 9.65 1.57 -10.88
N ALA A 179 10.36 2.19 -11.84
CA ALA A 179 11.54 3.04 -11.63
C ALA A 179 11.18 4.44 -11.09
N ASP A 180 9.99 4.60 -10.53
CA ASP A 180 9.51 5.87 -10.02
C ASP A 180 10.31 6.33 -8.81
N ASN A 181 10.37 7.64 -8.62
CA ASN A 181 10.97 8.23 -7.43
C ASN A 181 10.33 7.62 -6.17
N PRO A 182 11.13 7.08 -5.22
CA PRO A 182 10.61 6.39 -4.04
C PRO A 182 9.74 7.32 -3.16
N HIS A 183 10.00 8.62 -3.16
CA HIS A 183 9.22 9.60 -2.42
C HIS A 183 7.83 9.80 -3.03
N VAL A 184 7.76 9.87 -4.37
CA VAL A 184 6.49 9.95 -5.12
C VAL A 184 5.66 8.70 -4.86
N ARG A 185 6.27 7.52 -4.95
CA ARG A 185 5.58 6.24 -4.71
C ARG A 185 4.95 6.20 -3.32
N ARG A 186 5.69 6.61 -2.28
CA ARG A 186 5.18 6.67 -0.90
C ARG A 186 4.00 7.62 -0.77
N LEU A 187 4.07 8.80 -1.38
CA LEU A 187 2.99 9.79 -1.29
C LEU A 187 1.73 9.37 -2.05
N ARG A 188 1.88 8.80 -3.25
CA ARG A 188 0.76 8.21 -3.99
C ARG A 188 0.09 7.09 -3.19
N ALA A 189 0.89 6.23 -2.55
CA ALA A 189 0.39 5.13 -1.71
C ALA A 189 -0.33 5.63 -0.45
N ALA A 190 0.18 6.66 0.22
CA ALA A 190 -0.40 7.21 1.45
C ALA A 190 -1.60 8.13 1.20
N TYR A 191 -1.55 8.93 0.14
CA TYR A 191 -2.54 9.97 -0.17
C TYR A 191 -3.29 9.68 -1.48
N GLY A 192 -3.71 8.42 -1.68
CA GLY A 192 -4.39 8.00 -2.91
C GLY A 192 -5.59 8.88 -3.28
N GLY A 193 -6.39 9.28 -2.28
CA GLY A 193 -7.55 10.16 -2.47
C GLY A 193 -7.23 11.57 -3.01
N ALA A 194 -5.99 12.07 -2.81
CA ALA A 194 -5.57 13.37 -3.36
C ALA A 194 -5.06 13.25 -4.81
N TYR A 195 -4.55 12.08 -5.20
CA TYR A 195 -3.98 11.83 -6.52
C TYR A 195 -5.00 11.29 -7.54
N LEU A 196 -6.07 10.65 -7.06
CA LEU A 196 -7.10 10.00 -7.87
C LEU A 196 -7.98 10.97 -8.68
N PRO A 197 -8.35 12.16 -8.18
CA PRO A 197 -9.08 13.14 -8.99
C PRO A 197 -8.26 13.62 -10.18
N ALA A 198 -8.89 13.75 -11.35
CA ALA A 198 -8.25 14.31 -12.54
C ALA A 198 -7.80 15.77 -12.35
N ARG A 199 -8.53 16.53 -11.52
CA ARG A 199 -8.16 17.90 -11.11
C ARG A 199 -7.66 17.88 -9.68
N ARG A 200 -6.39 18.19 -9.50
CA ARG A 200 -5.70 18.09 -8.21
C ARG A 200 -5.55 19.46 -7.57
N SER A 201 -5.85 19.56 -6.28
CA SER A 201 -5.80 20.83 -5.55
C SER A 201 -4.40 21.14 -5.05
N LEU A 202 -3.85 22.32 -5.40
CA LEU A 202 -2.58 22.79 -4.86
C LEU A 202 -2.62 23.02 -3.34
N HIS A 203 -3.80 23.29 -2.78
CA HIS A 203 -3.95 23.38 -1.32
C HIS A 203 -3.78 22.01 -0.65
N GLN A 204 -4.24 20.92 -1.28
CA GLN A 204 -3.96 19.57 -0.80
C GLN A 204 -2.48 19.24 -0.93
N LEU A 205 -1.84 19.60 -2.05
CA LEU A 205 -0.40 19.45 -2.21
C LEU A 205 0.38 20.16 -1.09
N GLN A 206 -0.01 21.39 -0.73
CA GLN A 206 0.60 22.11 0.37
C GLN A 206 0.54 21.33 1.69
N LYS A 207 -0.64 20.78 2.03
CA LYS A 207 -0.81 19.97 3.25
C LYS A 207 0.02 18.69 3.20
N ILE A 208 0.04 18.00 2.07
CA ILE A 208 0.81 16.77 1.87
C ILE A 208 2.31 17.04 2.02
N LEU A 209 2.83 18.09 1.37
CA LEU A 209 4.24 18.46 1.46
C LEU A 209 4.61 18.89 2.88
N ALA A 210 3.77 19.68 3.55
CA ALA A 210 4.02 20.13 4.91
C ALA A 210 4.09 18.94 5.88
N ALA A 211 3.16 17.97 5.75
CA ALA A 211 3.16 16.75 6.56
C ALA A 211 4.36 15.84 6.23
N TYR A 212 4.71 15.69 4.96
CA TYR A 212 5.79 14.80 4.52
C TYR A 212 7.18 15.29 4.94
N PHE A 213 7.43 16.59 4.75
CA PHE A 213 8.71 17.20 5.04
C PHE A 213 8.81 17.76 6.46
N ASN A 214 7.72 17.78 7.23
CA ASN A 214 7.65 18.35 8.57
C ASN A 214 8.21 19.79 8.64
N VAL A 215 7.86 20.60 7.64
CA VAL A 215 8.31 21.99 7.49
C VAL A 215 7.11 22.82 7.00
N PRO A 216 6.97 24.07 7.46
CA PRO A 216 5.97 24.99 6.92
C PRO A 216 6.19 25.23 5.42
N ILE A 217 5.19 24.92 4.61
CA ILE A 217 5.21 25.13 3.16
C ILE A 217 3.97 25.93 2.78
N ARG A 218 4.16 26.97 1.95
CA ARG A 218 3.08 27.76 1.36
C ARG A 218 3.18 27.69 -0.16
N ILE A 219 2.05 27.45 -0.81
CA ILE A 219 1.97 27.42 -2.28
C ILE A 219 1.10 28.57 -2.75
N THR A 220 1.70 29.51 -3.47
CA THR A 220 1.00 30.60 -4.12
C THR A 220 0.68 30.19 -5.55
N GLN A 221 -0.61 30.12 -5.87
CA GLN A 221 -1.11 29.82 -7.21
C GLN A 221 -1.01 31.06 -8.10
N ARG A 222 -0.96 30.86 -9.41
CA ARG A 222 -0.96 31.94 -10.41
C ARG A 222 0.16 32.95 -10.18
N HIS A 223 1.36 32.44 -9.93
CA HIS A 223 2.53 33.28 -9.71
C HIS A 223 3.02 33.83 -11.04
N ALA A 224 3.04 35.16 -11.15
CA ALA A 224 3.40 35.82 -12.37
C ALA A 224 4.92 35.77 -12.62
N GLN A 225 5.30 35.40 -13.84
CA GLN A 225 6.68 35.27 -14.23
C GLN A 225 6.90 35.68 -15.68
N TRP A 226 8.13 36.07 -15.98
CA TRP A 226 8.58 36.28 -17.34
C TRP A 226 8.95 34.93 -17.95
N ILE A 227 8.28 34.57 -19.04
CA ILE A 227 8.56 33.38 -19.83
C ILE A 227 9.34 33.83 -21.07
N GLU A 228 10.41 33.11 -21.40
CA GLU A 228 11.15 33.37 -22.63
C GLU A 228 10.34 32.80 -23.80
N ASP A 229 9.97 33.67 -24.74
CA ASP A 229 9.41 33.21 -26.00
C ASP A 229 10.61 32.71 -26.81
N GLY A 230 10.73 31.39 -26.96
CA GLY A 230 11.87 30.77 -27.65
C GLY A 230 12.16 31.46 -28.98
N ARG A 231 13.41 31.44 -29.45
CA ARG A 231 13.89 32.24 -30.61
C ARG A 231 12.98 32.09 -31.84
N GLN A 232 11.99 32.98 -31.96
CA GLN A 232 11.16 33.06 -33.15
C GLN A 232 11.93 33.89 -34.17
N HIS A 233 12.53 33.21 -35.14
CA HIS A 233 13.24 33.83 -36.26
C HIS A 233 12.30 34.49 -37.30
N HIS A 234 10.99 34.45 -37.07
CA HIS A 234 10.01 35.03 -37.98
C HIS A 234 9.82 36.51 -37.68
N SER A 235 10.46 37.35 -38.48
CA SER A 235 10.15 38.78 -38.59
C SER A 235 8.70 38.94 -39.07
N GLN A 236 7.76 39.14 -38.15
CA GLN A 236 6.40 39.54 -38.53
C GLN A 236 6.43 41.02 -38.93
N ARG A 237 6.67 41.25 -40.23
CA ARG A 237 6.84 42.59 -40.83
C ARG A 237 5.61 43.49 -40.66
N LEU A 238 4.45 42.92 -40.30
CA LEU A 238 3.28 43.60 -39.76
C LEU A 238 2.60 42.67 -38.74
N GLY A 239 2.79 42.94 -37.44
CA GLY A 239 2.08 42.22 -36.38
C GLY A 239 0.60 42.63 -36.32
N ALA A 240 -0.29 41.69 -36.00
CA ALA A 240 -1.70 41.97 -35.78
C ALA A 240 -2.02 42.03 -34.28
N LEU A 241 -2.78 43.06 -33.87
CA LEU A 241 -3.24 43.21 -32.49
C LEU A 241 -4.03 41.96 -32.06
N GLY A 242 -3.69 41.41 -30.89
CA GLY A 242 -4.31 40.21 -30.34
C GLY A 242 -3.74 38.88 -30.86
N LYS A 243 -2.82 38.89 -31.83
CA LYS A 243 -2.17 37.68 -32.38
C LYS A 243 -0.66 37.69 -32.21
N THR A 244 -0.02 38.85 -32.38
CA THR A 244 1.43 38.96 -32.34
C THR A 244 1.91 39.38 -30.95
N ARG A 245 2.86 38.62 -30.38
CA ARG A 245 3.58 38.98 -29.16
C ARG A 245 4.80 39.83 -29.50
N ILE A 246 5.15 40.78 -28.65
CA ILE A 246 6.30 41.68 -28.83
C ILE A 246 7.32 41.40 -27.74
N GLY A 247 8.59 41.34 -28.12
CA GLY A 247 9.73 41.14 -27.23
C GLY A 247 10.24 39.70 -27.20
N SER A 248 11.39 39.52 -26.54
CA SER A 248 12.00 38.19 -26.32
C SER A 248 11.37 37.42 -25.15
N ARG A 249 10.51 38.08 -24.37
CA ARG A 249 9.86 37.51 -23.19
C ARG A 249 8.44 38.05 -23.08
N PHE A 250 7.52 37.23 -22.58
CA PHE A 250 6.17 37.66 -22.25
C PHE A 250 5.86 37.38 -20.77
N PHE A 251 4.98 38.19 -20.20
CA PHE A 251 4.56 38.06 -18.81
C PHE A 251 3.31 37.19 -18.73
N ASP A 252 3.38 36.09 -17.98
CA ASP A 252 2.24 35.23 -17.72
C ASP A 252 2.13 34.88 -16.23
N ALA A 253 0.89 34.82 -15.76
CA ALA A 253 0.53 34.42 -14.40
C ALA A 253 -0.34 33.17 -14.36
N GLN A 254 -0.68 32.56 -15.49
CA GLN A 254 -1.57 31.41 -15.53
C GLN A 254 -0.82 30.12 -15.19
N TYR A 255 0.38 29.94 -15.74
CA TYR A 255 1.11 28.67 -15.63
C TYR A 255 2.13 28.61 -14.49
N GLY A 256 2.29 29.67 -13.69
CA GLY A 256 3.27 29.73 -12.60
C GLY A 256 2.70 29.30 -11.25
N ALA A 257 3.46 28.48 -10.51
CA ALA A 257 3.21 28.17 -9.10
C ALA A 257 4.48 28.44 -8.28
N HIS A 258 4.32 29.21 -7.20
CA HIS A 258 5.42 29.55 -6.31
C HIS A 258 5.32 28.81 -4.98
N ILE A 259 6.39 28.12 -4.60
CA ILE A 259 6.47 27.33 -3.38
C ILE A 259 7.45 28.03 -2.44
N GLN A 260 6.95 28.44 -1.28
CA GLN A 260 7.75 28.99 -0.18
C GLN A 260 7.93 27.91 0.88
N ILE A 261 9.18 27.58 1.21
CA ILE A 261 9.54 26.61 2.24
C ILE A 261 10.16 27.35 3.41
N GLY A 262 9.58 27.25 4.60
CA GLY A 262 10.11 27.85 5.82
C GLY A 262 9.11 28.72 6.59
N PRO A 263 9.52 29.28 7.74
CA PRO A 263 10.91 29.56 8.13
C PRO A 263 11.75 28.30 8.47
N LEU A 264 12.98 28.25 7.96
CA LEU A 264 13.95 27.16 8.17
C LEU A 264 15.12 27.62 9.07
N PRO A 265 15.50 26.84 10.10
CA PRO A 265 16.72 27.09 10.88
C PRO A 265 17.99 26.66 10.14
N ALA A 266 19.16 27.03 10.68
CA ALA A 266 20.45 26.79 10.02
C ALA A 266 20.73 25.33 9.65
N GLY A 267 20.42 24.40 10.54
CA GLY A 267 20.67 22.98 10.30
C GLY A 267 19.80 22.37 9.20
N GLN A 268 18.58 22.87 9.00
CA GLN A 268 17.68 22.38 7.96
C GLN A 268 17.93 23.04 6.61
N TYR A 269 18.40 24.30 6.61
CA TYR A 269 18.70 25.05 5.39
C TYR A 269 19.60 24.27 4.41
N GLN A 270 20.68 23.65 4.90
CA GLN A 270 21.62 22.89 4.07
C GLN A 270 20.94 21.73 3.31
N GLN A 271 19.91 21.14 3.91
CA GLN A 271 19.18 20.01 3.32
C GLN A 271 18.27 20.42 2.16
N TYR A 272 17.96 21.71 2.00
CA TYR A 272 17.08 22.24 0.96
C TYR A 272 17.81 23.06 -0.11
N GLN A 273 19.14 23.10 -0.08
CA GLN A 273 19.93 23.81 -1.08
C GLN A 273 19.82 23.20 -2.48
N ARG A 274 20.30 23.96 -3.48
CA ARG A 274 20.38 23.52 -4.88
C ARG A 274 21.10 22.17 -5.01
N GLY A 275 20.45 21.20 -5.65
CA GLY A 275 21.00 19.85 -5.85
C GLY A 275 20.98 18.95 -4.61
N SER A 276 20.36 19.38 -3.50
CA SER A 276 20.12 18.49 -2.35
C SER A 276 19.09 17.42 -2.70
N ALA A 277 19.24 16.22 -2.11
CA ALA A 277 18.30 15.11 -2.32
C ALA A 277 16.87 15.47 -1.88
N ARG A 278 16.73 16.24 -0.78
CA ARG A 278 15.42 16.65 -0.24
C ARG A 278 14.71 17.63 -1.17
N LEU A 279 15.45 18.58 -1.76
CA LEU A 279 14.89 19.48 -2.77
C LEU A 279 14.52 18.72 -4.05
N GLN A 280 15.36 17.80 -4.52
CA GLN A 280 15.06 16.96 -5.69
C GLN A 280 13.81 16.10 -5.47
N ALA A 281 13.64 15.55 -4.27
CA ALA A 281 12.43 14.83 -3.88
C ALA A 281 11.20 15.74 -3.94
N LEU A 282 11.28 16.95 -3.36
CA LEU A 282 10.18 17.92 -3.38
C LEU A 282 9.81 18.31 -4.81
N VAL A 283 10.80 18.65 -5.64
CA VAL A 283 10.60 18.98 -7.05
C VAL A 283 9.93 17.82 -7.80
N GLY A 284 10.42 16.59 -7.60
CA GLY A 284 9.84 15.39 -8.20
C GLY A 284 8.40 15.15 -7.79
N ILE A 285 8.06 15.36 -6.51
CA ILE A 285 6.69 15.24 -5.99
C ILE A 285 5.78 16.29 -6.61
N CYS A 286 6.21 17.55 -6.66
CA CYS A 286 5.41 18.63 -7.23
C CYS A 286 5.14 18.39 -8.72
N HIS A 287 6.17 18.03 -9.49
CA HIS A 287 6.04 17.71 -10.91
C HIS A 287 5.09 16.53 -11.15
N ASP A 288 5.19 15.49 -10.34
CA ASP A 288 4.32 14.32 -10.41
C ASP A 288 2.85 14.67 -10.10
N PHE A 289 2.63 15.41 -9.01
CA PHE A 289 1.29 15.82 -8.58
C PHE A 289 0.65 16.77 -9.60
N MET A 290 1.43 17.63 -10.23
CA MET A 290 0.96 18.64 -11.18
C MET A 290 1.01 18.15 -12.63
N SER A 291 1.44 16.90 -12.85
CA SER A 291 1.59 16.30 -14.19
C SER A 291 2.40 17.17 -15.15
N HIS A 292 3.42 17.87 -14.65
CA HIS A 292 4.24 18.83 -15.39
C HIS A 292 3.48 19.97 -16.10
N GLN A 293 2.25 20.29 -15.69
CA GLN A 293 1.42 21.32 -16.35
C GLN A 293 1.74 22.76 -15.92
N LEU A 294 2.48 22.93 -14.82
CA LEU A 294 2.78 24.24 -14.25
C LEU A 294 4.28 24.40 -14.06
N VAL A 295 4.75 25.62 -14.27
CA VAL A 295 6.11 26.05 -14.03
C VAL A 295 6.29 26.29 -12.54
N LEU A 296 7.30 25.63 -11.97
CA LEU A 296 7.60 25.70 -10.55
C LEU A 296 8.70 26.73 -10.26
N ASP A 297 8.40 27.66 -9.35
CA ASP A 297 9.37 28.51 -8.67
C ASP A 297 9.40 28.11 -7.18
N ILE A 298 10.60 27.94 -6.62
CA ILE A 298 10.77 27.51 -5.22
C ILE A 298 11.74 28.46 -4.53
N SER A 299 11.25 29.05 -3.43
CA SER A 299 12.06 29.87 -2.53
C SER A 299 12.07 29.32 -1.12
N LEU A 300 13.22 29.50 -0.46
CA LEU A 300 13.41 29.20 0.94
C LEU A 300 13.26 30.49 1.74
N LEU A 301 12.53 30.41 2.84
CA LEU A 301 12.52 31.40 3.91
C LEU A 301 13.47 30.89 5.00
N VAL A 302 14.62 31.54 5.11
CA VAL A 302 15.70 31.14 6.02
C VAL A 302 15.73 32.10 7.19
N THR A 303 15.69 31.56 8.41
CA THR A 303 15.96 32.34 9.61
C THR A 303 17.47 32.45 9.76
N THR A 304 17.99 33.66 9.60
CA THR A 304 19.43 33.91 9.66
C THR A 304 19.90 33.96 11.10
N GLU A 305 20.87 33.11 11.42
CA GLU A 305 21.50 32.99 12.73
C GLU A 305 22.97 33.43 12.66
N SER A 306 23.53 33.90 13.77
CA SER A 306 24.94 34.33 13.83
C SER A 306 25.94 33.22 13.45
N VAL A 307 25.55 31.96 13.69
CA VAL A 307 26.32 30.75 13.36
C VAL A 307 26.51 30.55 11.86
N MET A 308 25.69 31.19 11.02
CA MET A 308 25.79 31.10 9.56
C MET A 308 26.90 31.98 8.95
N ALA A 309 27.63 32.74 9.78
CA ALA A 309 28.67 33.65 9.31
C ALA A 309 29.75 32.87 8.53
N MET A 310 30.18 33.46 7.41
CA MET A 310 31.15 32.82 6.53
C MET A 310 32.52 32.72 7.19
N THR A 311 33.08 31.51 7.20
CA THR A 311 34.48 31.25 7.56
C THR A 311 35.24 30.82 6.31
N LEU A 312 36.45 31.38 6.12
CA LEU A 312 37.32 31.03 5.00
C LEU A 312 37.73 29.55 5.08
N GLY A 313 37.68 28.85 3.95
CA GLY A 313 38.15 27.46 3.81
C GLY A 313 37.11 26.36 4.06
N HIS A 314 35.98 26.64 4.72
CA HIS A 314 35.00 25.61 5.12
C HIS A 314 33.65 25.68 4.41
N GLN A 315 33.41 26.68 3.55
CA GLN A 315 32.08 26.93 2.97
C GLN A 315 32.11 27.11 1.45
N ARG A 316 31.03 26.68 0.78
CA ARG A 316 30.87 26.84 -0.67
C ARG A 316 30.25 28.19 -1.00
N LEU A 317 30.91 28.92 -1.91
CA LEU A 317 30.42 30.19 -2.43
C LEU A 317 29.02 30.03 -3.04
N SER A 318 28.14 31.01 -2.85
CA SER A 318 26.73 31.00 -3.32
C SER A 318 25.79 30.00 -2.64
N ARG A 319 26.29 29.16 -1.73
CA ARG A 319 25.50 28.12 -1.05
C ARG A 319 25.47 28.26 0.46
N ASP A 320 26.64 28.27 1.10
CA ASP A 320 26.73 28.12 2.55
C ASP A 320 27.08 29.41 3.28
N GLY A 321 27.71 30.36 2.60
CA GLY A 321 28.33 31.49 3.28
C GLY A 321 27.55 32.79 3.26
N TRP A 322 27.35 33.32 4.47
CA TRP A 322 26.73 34.60 4.73
C TRP A 322 27.80 35.61 5.20
N LEU A 323 27.96 36.71 4.45
CA LEU A 323 28.95 37.76 4.78
C LEU A 323 28.69 38.40 6.15
N LYS A 324 27.42 38.68 6.47
CA LYS A 324 26.99 39.20 7.78
C LYS A 324 25.55 38.78 8.05
N PRO A 325 25.33 37.65 8.75
CA PRO A 325 23.97 37.25 9.11
C PRO A 325 23.41 38.24 10.14
N LYS A 326 22.44 39.06 9.74
CA LYS A 326 21.58 39.80 10.69
C LYS A 326 20.47 38.86 11.13
N SER A 327 20.02 38.92 12.38
CA SER A 327 18.84 38.15 12.82
C SER A 327 17.61 38.61 12.03
N GLY A 328 17.06 37.75 11.18
CA GLY A 328 15.95 38.09 10.29
C GLY A 328 15.46 36.90 9.46
N ILE A 329 14.47 37.14 8.61
CA ILE A 329 13.99 36.17 7.63
C ILE A 329 14.53 36.62 6.26
N TYR A 330 15.30 35.76 5.61
CA TYR A 330 15.81 35.99 4.28
C TYR A 330 15.12 35.06 3.28
N GLN A 331 14.66 35.61 2.15
CA GLN A 331 14.10 34.83 1.06
C GLN A 331 15.17 34.54 0.00
N GLN A 332 15.42 33.26 -0.26
CA GLN A 332 16.36 32.82 -1.28
C GLN A 332 15.65 31.97 -2.34
N ARG A 333 15.76 32.32 -3.62
CA ARG A 333 15.25 31.48 -4.72
C ARG A 333 16.23 30.36 -5.02
N VAL A 334 15.76 29.12 -4.98
CA VAL A 334 16.61 27.92 -5.06
C VAL A 334 16.34 27.10 -6.31
N TYR A 335 15.11 27.07 -6.79
CA TYR A 335 14.76 26.33 -8.00
C TYR A 335 13.80 27.15 -8.86
N GLN A 336 14.05 27.15 -10.16
CA GLN A 336 13.16 27.68 -11.18
C GLN A 336 13.19 26.67 -12.33
N CYS A 337 12.02 26.21 -12.78
CA CYS A 337 11.97 25.39 -13.97
C CYS A 337 12.43 26.23 -15.16
N ALA A 338 13.41 25.73 -15.92
CA ALA A 338 13.71 26.31 -17.22
C ALA A 338 12.47 26.09 -18.11
N THR A 339 11.93 27.18 -18.65
CA THR A 339 10.82 27.18 -19.62
C THR A 339 11.32 26.90 -21.03
#